data_AF-A0A919H824-F1
#
_entry.id   AF-A0A919H824-F1
#
_cell.length_a   1.000
_cell.length_b   1.000
_cell.length_c   1.000
_cell.angle_alpha   90.00
_cell.angle_beta   90.00
_cell.angle_gamma   90.00
#
_symmetry.space_group_name_H-M   'P 1'
#
loop_
_entity.id
_entity.type
_entity.pdbx_description
1 polymer ?
#
loop_
_entity_poly.entity_id
_entity_poly.type
_entity_poly.pdbx_seq_one_letter_code
_entity_poly.pdbx_strand_id
1 'polypeptide(L)'
;MRIAFVRICAHVFSNGAWLEEDQLVRNAHKLAGIPGVLVQGRHDMGCPVQTAWELAKAWPGARLHIFEDAGHAGSDAANEMARGAVEGFKDR
;
A
#
# COMPACT_ATOMS: atom_id res chain seq x y z
N MET A 1 1.33 2.91 -26.10
CA MET A 1 1.02 2.97 -24.65
C MET A 1 2.01 2.17 -23.78
N ARG A 2 2.29 0.89 -24.06
CA ARG A 2 3.04 0.00 -23.14
C ARG A 2 4.53 0.34 -22.94
N ILE A 3 5.24 0.79 -23.98
CA ILE A 3 6.68 1.11 -23.89
C ILE A 3 6.96 2.34 -23.01
N ALA A 4 6.09 3.36 -23.06
CA ALA A 4 6.25 4.55 -22.22
C ALA A 4 6.14 4.20 -20.73
N PHE A 5 5.13 3.42 -20.35
CA PHE A 5 4.97 2.92 -18.98
C PHE A 5 6.20 2.13 -18.51
N VAL A 6 6.65 1.15 -19.30
CA VAL A 6 7.82 0.32 -18.94
C VAL A 6 9.08 1.18 -18.78
N ARG A 7 9.30 2.17 -19.66
CA ARG A 7 10.46 3.08 -19.55
C ARG A 7 10.41 3.92 -18.29
N ILE A 8 9.23 4.45 -17.93
CA ILE A 8 9.07 5.23 -16.71
C ILE A 8 9.32 4.35 -15.48
N CYS A 9 8.67 3.19 -15.37
CA CYS A 9 8.88 2.28 -14.23
C CYS A 9 10.34 1.83 -14.12
N ALA A 10 10.95 1.40 -15.23
CA ALA A 10 12.34 0.97 -15.21
C ALA A 10 13.27 2.11 -14.79
N HIS A 11 13.04 3.35 -15.25
CA HIS A 11 13.84 4.49 -14.86
C HIS A 11 13.69 4.82 -13.37
N VAL A 12 12.46 4.89 -12.85
CA VAL A 12 12.19 5.19 -11.43
C VAL A 12 12.76 4.11 -10.52
N PHE A 13 12.51 2.83 -10.81
CA PHE A 13 12.99 1.72 -9.98
C PHE A 13 14.50 1.54 -10.04
N SER A 14 15.14 1.76 -11.20
CA SER A 14 16.61 1.71 -11.31
C SER A 14 17.30 2.82 -10.51
N ASN A 15 16.59 3.90 -10.19
CA ASN A 15 17.09 4.99 -9.35
C ASN A 15 16.62 4.87 -7.88
N GLY A 16 16.05 3.73 -7.47
CA GLY A 16 15.53 3.55 -6.11
C GLY A 16 14.43 4.55 -5.74
N ALA A 17 13.70 5.05 -6.75
CA ALA A 17 12.76 6.17 -6.61
C ALA A 17 13.35 7.44 -5.97
N TRP A 18 14.68 7.61 -5.98
CA TRP A 18 15.40 8.70 -5.30
C TRP A 18 15.09 8.79 -3.80
N LEU A 19 14.75 7.67 -3.19
CA LEU A 19 14.49 7.55 -1.76
C LEU A 19 15.72 6.98 -1.07
N GLU A 20 15.94 7.40 0.17
CA GLU A 20 16.82 6.66 1.08
C GLU A 20 16.19 5.29 1.40
N GLU A 21 17.03 4.34 1.81
CA GLU A 21 16.59 3.01 2.27
C GLU A 21 15.52 3.16 3.37
N ASP A 22 14.43 2.40 3.23
CA ASP A 22 13.26 2.38 4.13
C ASP A 22 12.65 3.74 4.48
N GLN A 23 12.91 4.79 3.68
CA GLN A 23 12.51 6.16 4.02
C GLN A 23 11.01 6.28 4.31
N LEU A 24 10.16 5.53 3.58
CA LEU A 24 8.71 5.58 3.75
C LEU A 24 8.26 4.94 5.07
N VAL A 25 8.74 3.74 5.38
CA VAL A 25 8.40 3.03 6.62
C VAL A 25 8.96 3.79 7.82
N ARG A 26 10.22 4.23 7.77
CA ARG A 26 10.86 5.04 8.82
C ARG A 26 10.07 6.32 9.13
N ASN A 27 9.53 6.97 8.10
CA ASN A 27 8.79 8.23 8.25
C ASN A 27 7.28 8.04 8.41
N ALA A 28 6.75 6.82 8.46
CA ALA A 28 5.30 6.58 8.56
C ALA A 28 4.68 7.14 9.85
N HIS A 29 5.49 7.35 10.90
CA HIS A 29 5.08 8.05 12.12
C HIS A 29 4.54 9.48 11.85
N LYS A 30 4.95 10.12 10.75
CA LYS A 30 4.45 11.45 10.34
C LYS A 30 2.96 11.43 9.96
N LEU A 31 2.39 10.25 9.73
CA LEU A 31 0.96 10.05 9.50
C LEU A 31 0.15 9.94 10.80
N ALA A 32 0.77 10.20 11.96
CA ALA A 32 0.04 10.26 13.23
C ALA A 32 -1.12 11.25 13.17
N GLY A 33 -2.29 10.84 13.69
CA GLY A 33 -3.54 11.61 13.58
C GLY A 33 -4.31 11.39 12.27
N ILE A 34 -3.68 10.78 11.26
CA ILE A 34 -4.35 10.42 10.00
C ILE A 34 -4.72 8.93 10.07
N PRO A 35 -6.02 8.57 10.01
CA PRO A 35 -6.42 7.18 9.97
C PRO A 35 -6.07 6.55 8.61
N GLY A 36 -5.72 5.26 8.62
CA GLY A 36 -5.36 4.53 7.40
C GLY A 36 -5.93 3.11 7.38
N VAL A 37 -6.29 2.64 6.19
CA VAL A 37 -6.62 1.22 5.95
C VAL A 37 -5.75 0.74 4.81
N LEU A 38 -4.96 -0.31 5.08
CA LEU A 38 -4.11 -0.99 4.12
C LEU A 38 -4.83 -2.28 3.68
N VAL A 39 -5.11 -2.37 2.39
CA VAL A 39 -5.80 -3.50 1.75
C VAL A 39 -4.78 -4.26 0.91
N GLN A 40 -4.45 -5.49 1.31
CA GLN A 40 -3.35 -6.24 0.72
C GLN A 40 -3.79 -7.63 0.28
N GLY A 41 -3.53 -8.00 -0.97
CA GLY A 41 -3.66 -9.38 -1.42
C GLY A 41 -2.48 -10.23 -0.96
N ARG A 42 -2.74 -11.44 -0.45
CA ARG A 42 -1.70 -12.37 0.01
C ARG A 42 -0.76 -12.81 -1.12
N HIS A 43 -1.27 -12.86 -2.35
CA HIS A 43 -0.55 -13.34 -3.52
C HIS A 43 -0.01 -12.22 -4.42
N ASP A 44 0.05 -10.97 -3.92
CA ASP A 44 0.69 -9.89 -4.66
C ASP A 44 2.23 -10.07 -4.67
N MET A 45 2.74 -10.48 -5.82
CA MET A 45 4.19 -10.67 -6.02
C MET A 45 4.93 -9.34 -6.27
N GLY A 46 4.24 -8.28 -6.70
CA GLY A 46 4.83 -6.97 -6.95
C GLY A 46 4.94 -6.12 -5.67
N CYS A 47 4.04 -6.36 -4.71
CA CYS A 47 4.04 -5.74 -3.39
C CYS A 47 3.82 -6.81 -2.32
N PRO A 48 4.89 -7.45 -1.81
CA PRO A 48 4.77 -8.51 -0.80
C PRO A 48 4.09 -8.02 0.48
N VAL A 49 3.33 -8.92 1.11
CA VAL A 49 2.61 -8.64 2.38
C VAL A 49 3.51 -8.07 3.47
N GLN A 50 4.79 -8.45 3.49
CA GLN A 50 5.77 -7.95 4.45
C GLN A 50 5.82 -6.42 4.47
N THR A 51 5.86 -5.76 3.31
CA THR A 51 5.94 -4.30 3.22
C THR A 51 4.69 -3.63 3.79
N ALA A 52 3.50 -4.20 3.52
CA ALA A 52 2.25 -3.71 4.09
C ALA A 52 2.21 -3.88 5.62
N TRP A 53 2.75 -4.98 6.14
CA TRP A 53 2.85 -5.24 7.57
C TRP A 53 3.83 -4.29 8.27
N GLU A 54 5.01 -4.06 7.69
CA GLU A 54 5.99 -3.10 8.22
C GLU A 54 5.41 -1.68 8.27
N LEU A 55 4.72 -1.26 7.20
CA LEU A 55 4.05 0.04 7.15
C LEU A 55 2.94 0.14 8.21
N ALA A 56 2.12 -0.91 8.38
CA ALA A 56 1.06 -0.93 9.38
C ALA A 56 1.60 -0.75 10.80
N LYS A 57 2.77 -1.34 11.10
CA LYS A 57 3.43 -1.18 12.40
C LYS A 57 3.98 0.22 12.63
N ALA A 58 4.46 0.87 11.57
CA ALA A 58 5.08 2.19 11.67
C ALA A 58 4.08 3.35 11.57
N TRP A 59 2.86 3.12 11.06
CA TRP A 59 1.78 4.10 10.97
C TRP A 59 0.76 3.90 12.12
N PRO A 60 0.75 4.75 13.17
CA PRO A 60 -0.04 4.51 14.39
C PRO A 60 -1.57 4.45 14.21
N GLY A 61 -2.09 5.00 13.10
CA GLY A 61 -3.52 5.02 12.77
C GLY A 61 -3.93 4.00 11.72
N ALA A 62 -3.01 3.14 11.25
CA ALA A 62 -3.27 2.19 10.19
C ALA A 62 -3.91 0.88 10.69
N ARG A 63 -4.76 0.30 9.84
CA ARG A 63 -5.27 -1.07 9.98
C ARG A 63 -4.92 -1.86 8.73
N LEU A 64 -4.37 -3.04 8.88
CA LEU A 64 -4.03 -3.92 7.75
C LEU A 64 -5.06 -5.04 7.61
N HIS A 65 -5.59 -5.18 6.40
CA HIS A 65 -6.46 -6.28 5.99
C HIS A 65 -5.78 -7.08 4.89
N ILE A 66 -5.54 -8.36 5.15
CA ILE A 66 -4.94 -9.30 4.19
C ILE A 66 -6.04 -10.17 3.61
N PHE A 67 -6.11 -10.24 2.29
CA PHE A 67 -7.07 -11.03 1.53
C PHE A 67 -6.36 -12.27 0.97
N GLU A 68 -6.77 -13.43 1.48
CA GLU A 68 -6.14 -14.72 1.20
C GLU A 68 -6.32 -15.17 -0.25
N ASP A 69 -7.41 -14.77 -0.89
CA ASP A 69 -7.77 -15.13 -2.26
C ASP A 69 -7.40 -14.06 -3.30
N ALA A 70 -6.62 -13.04 -2.91
CA ALA A 70 -6.30 -11.89 -3.75
C ALA A 70 -4.80 -11.75 -4.04
N GLY A 71 -4.48 -11.24 -5.24
CA GLY A 71 -3.15 -10.80 -5.66
C GLY A 71 -3.11 -9.30 -5.93
N HIS A 72 -2.22 -8.87 -6.85
CA HIS A 72 -2.03 -7.45 -7.17
C HIS A 72 -3.30 -6.74 -7.69
N ALA A 73 -4.16 -7.47 -8.41
CA ALA A 73 -5.42 -6.92 -8.93
C ALA A 73 -6.53 -6.83 -7.87
N GLY A 74 -6.30 -7.31 -6.65
CA GLY A 74 -7.31 -7.40 -5.60
C GLY A 74 -8.34 -8.50 -5.83
N SER A 75 -9.44 -8.40 -5.11
CA SER A 75 -10.66 -9.21 -5.22
C SER A 75 -11.88 -8.31 -4.96
N ASP A 76 -13.10 -8.79 -5.22
CA ASP A 76 -14.31 -8.02 -4.93
C ASP A 76 -14.40 -7.66 -3.44
N ALA A 77 -14.03 -8.58 -2.56
CA ALA A 77 -13.95 -8.33 -1.11
C ALA A 77 -12.92 -7.26 -0.76
N ALA A 78 -11.75 -7.25 -1.41
CA ALA A 78 -10.74 -6.22 -1.22
C ALA A 78 -11.24 -4.83 -1.69
N ASN A 79 -11.94 -4.79 -2.82
CA ASN A 79 -12.54 -3.57 -3.36
C ASN A 79 -13.67 -3.04 -2.47
N GLU A 80 -14.48 -3.92 -1.90
CA GLU A 80 -15.53 -3.56 -0.93
C GLU A 80 -14.92 -2.99 0.35
N MET A 81 -13.86 -3.61 0.89
CA MET A 81 -13.12 -3.09 2.04
C MET A 81 -12.57 -1.68 1.77
N ALA A 82 -11.96 -1.45 0.61
CA ALA A 82 -11.44 -0.14 0.24
C ALA A 82 -12.57 0.92 0.18
N ARG A 83 -13.72 0.58 -0.43
CA ARG A 83 -14.88 1.47 -0.47
C ARG A 83 -15.45 1.75 0.92
N GLY A 84 -15.62 0.71 1.73
CA GLY A 84 -16.12 0.85 3.11
C GLY A 84 -15.21 1.71 3.98
N ALA A 85 -13.89 1.61 3.81
CA ALA A 85 -12.93 2.47 4.48
C ALA A 85 -13.10 3.94 4.08
N VAL A 86 -13.25 4.23 2.79
CA VAL A 86 -13.48 5.60 2.27
C VAL A 86 -14.76 6.19 2.86
N GLU A 87 -15.87 5.44 2.86
CA GLU A 87 -17.12 5.88 3.47
C GLU A 87 -16.95 6.16 4.97
N GLY A 88 -16.31 5.23 5.70
CA GLY A 88 -16.09 5.38 7.15
C GLY A 88 -15.14 6.51 7.55
N PHE A 89 -14.39 7.09 6.61
CA PHE A 89 -13.56 8.27 6.87
C PHE A 89 -14.29 9.60 6.65
N LYS A 90 -15.48 9.62 6.05
CA LYS A 90 -16.22 10.87 5.80
C LYS A 90 -16.69 11.56 7.09
N ASP A 91 -16.94 10.78 8.13
CA ASP A 91 -17.53 11.24 9.40
C ASP A 91 -16.49 11.45 10.52
N ARG A 92 -15.20 11.55 10.18
CA ARG A 92 -14.08 11.67 11.13
C ARG A 92 -13.31 12.97 10.91
#